data_AF-A0A927Q7S5-F1
#
_entry.id   AF-A0A927Q7S5-F1
#
_cell.length_a   1.000
_cell.length_b   1.000
_cell.length_c   1.000
_cell.angle_alpha   90.00
_cell.angle_beta   90.00
_cell.angle_gamma   90.00
#
_symmetry.space_group_name_H-M   'P 1'
#
loop_
_entity.id
_entity.type
_entity.pdbx_description
1 polymer ?
#
loop_
_entity_poly.entity_id
_entity_poly.type
_entity_poly.pdbx_seq_one_letter_code
_entity_poly.pdbx_strand_id
1 'polypeptide(L)'
;MSNFKAIIDLFGLSAEEAAVYLKAEPADIVRWCTTNDSPPIEVWQAVVTLFDTIRFAAEDAAKATDLDDLEATDLNGLSFPPPARLAANANGPLKGPERTARAMAVASLARVFV
;
A
#
# COMPACT_ATOMS: atom_id res chain seq x y z
N MET A 1 15.95 9.80 -9.65
CA MET A 1 14.79 9.36 -8.83
C MET A 1 15.30 8.21 -7.97
N SER A 2 15.25 8.32 -6.63
CA SER A 2 15.80 7.26 -5.77
C SER A 2 14.85 6.05 -5.70
N ASN A 3 15.39 4.85 -5.47
CA ASN A 3 14.57 3.64 -5.29
C ASN A 3 13.59 3.80 -4.11
N PHE A 4 14.04 4.47 -3.06
CA PHE A 4 13.20 4.78 -1.90
C PHE A 4 11.99 5.63 -2.31
N LYS A 5 12.19 6.71 -3.09
CA LYS A 5 11.09 7.52 -3.61
C LYS A 5 10.09 6.70 -4.42
N ALA A 6 10.56 5.83 -5.30
CA ALA A 6 9.67 4.99 -6.12
C ALA A 6 8.78 4.08 -5.26
N ILE A 7 9.29 3.57 -4.14
CA ILE A 7 8.53 2.74 -3.19
C ILE A 7 7.51 3.59 -2.40
N ILE A 8 7.90 4.77 -1.93
CA ILE A 8 6.97 5.69 -1.24
C ILE A 8 5.85 6.13 -2.18
N ASP A 9 6.18 6.45 -3.44
CA ASP A 9 5.21 6.78 -4.49
C ASP A 9 4.30 5.59 -4.82
N LEU A 10 4.84 4.35 -4.83
CA LEU A 10 4.06 3.14 -5.04
C LEU A 10 3.03 2.96 -3.93
N PHE A 11 3.43 3.13 -2.67
CA PHE A 11 2.51 3.18 -1.54
C PHE A 11 1.64 4.43 -1.52
N GLY A 12 1.87 5.39 -2.43
CA GLY A 12 1.19 6.68 -2.53
C GLY A 12 1.14 7.47 -1.22
N LEU A 13 2.19 7.34 -0.39
CA LEU A 13 2.29 8.03 0.88
C LEU A 13 2.83 9.45 0.67
N SER A 14 2.29 10.42 1.41
CA SER A 14 2.99 11.71 1.58
C SER A 14 4.24 11.52 2.45
N ALA A 15 5.14 12.52 2.47
CA ALA A 15 6.31 12.46 3.34
C ALA A 15 5.92 12.36 4.83
N GLU A 16 4.84 13.03 5.22
CA GLU A 16 4.28 13.03 6.57
C GLU A 16 3.66 11.66 6.90
N GLU A 17 2.91 11.06 5.98
CA GLU A 17 2.33 9.74 6.21
C GLU A 17 3.42 8.66 6.27
N ALA A 18 4.40 8.73 5.37
CA ALA A 18 5.56 7.84 5.38
C ALA A 18 6.37 7.96 6.68
N ALA A 19 6.59 9.18 7.19
CA ALA A 19 7.26 9.40 8.46
C ALA A 19 6.58 8.67 9.63
N VAL A 20 5.25 8.69 9.68
CA VAL A 20 4.46 7.98 10.69
C VAL A 20 4.64 6.46 10.59
N TYR A 21 4.50 5.88 9.39
CA TYR A 21 4.62 4.43 9.20
C TYR A 21 6.04 3.91 9.38
N LEU A 22 7.03 4.68 8.93
CA LEU A 22 8.44 4.30 8.95
C LEU A 22 9.16 4.72 10.22
N LYS A 23 8.48 5.40 11.15
CA LYS A 23 9.02 5.91 12.42
C LYS A 23 10.29 6.75 12.20
N ALA A 24 10.22 7.65 11.23
CA ALA A 24 11.30 8.56 10.86
C ALA A 24 10.77 10.00 10.84
N GLU A 25 11.67 10.99 10.80
CA GLU A 25 11.28 12.39 10.67
C GLU A 25 10.87 12.72 9.21
N PRO A 26 9.84 13.56 8.97
CA PRO A 26 9.43 13.94 7.62
C PRO A 26 10.58 14.54 6.79
N ALA A 27 11.47 15.30 7.42
CA ALA A 27 12.63 15.86 6.76
C ALA A 27 13.61 14.79 6.25
N ASP A 28 13.77 13.69 6.99
CA ASP A 28 14.61 12.56 6.58
C ASP A 28 13.97 11.82 5.39
N ILE A 29 12.64 11.64 5.40
CA ILE A 29 11.91 11.06 4.27
C ILE A 29 12.13 11.88 3.01
N VAL A 30 11.94 13.21 3.08
CA VAL A 30 12.17 14.10 1.93
C VAL A 30 13.62 14.01 1.46
N ARG A 31 14.58 13.99 2.39
CA ARG A 31 16.00 13.84 2.06
C ARG A 31 16.24 12.55 1.28
N TRP A 32 15.86 11.38 1.79
CA TRP A 32 16.06 10.09 1.11
C TRP A 32 15.29 9.96 -0.22
N CYS A 33 14.20 10.70 -0.39
CA CYS A 33 13.45 10.75 -1.65
C CYS A 33 14.13 11.63 -2.73
N THR A 34 14.95 12.60 -2.34
CA THR A 34 15.46 13.64 -3.24
C THR A 34 16.98 13.60 -3.42
N THR A 35 17.72 13.01 -2.49
CA THR A 35 19.17 12.87 -2.54
C THR A 35 19.59 11.43 -2.86
N ASN A 36 20.90 11.19 -2.96
CA ASN A 36 21.48 9.85 -3.06
C ASN A 36 21.70 9.19 -1.69
N ASP A 37 21.29 9.84 -0.59
CA ASP A 37 21.40 9.27 0.74
C ASP A 37 20.44 8.09 0.88
N SER A 38 20.94 7.02 1.47
CA SER A 38 20.13 5.83 1.74
C SER A 38 19.53 5.89 3.15
N PRO A 39 18.27 5.46 3.32
CA PRO A 39 17.70 5.24 4.64
C PRO A 39 18.50 4.20 5.44
N PRO A 40 18.50 4.28 6.78
CA PRO A 40 18.97 3.22 7.66
C PRO A 40 18.25 1.88 7.40
N ILE A 41 18.88 0.77 7.79
CA ILE A 41 18.35 -0.57 7.55
C ILE A 41 16.99 -0.80 8.23
N GLU A 42 16.75 -0.17 9.37
CA GLU A 42 15.51 -0.25 10.13
C GLU A 42 14.33 0.34 9.35
N VAL A 43 14.59 1.39 8.56
CA VAL A 43 13.58 2.01 7.68
C VAL A 43 13.23 1.07 6.53
N TRP A 44 14.23 0.38 5.96
CA TRP A 44 13.99 -0.64 4.94
C TRP A 44 13.19 -1.84 5.48
N GLN A 45 13.47 -2.27 6.70
CA GLN A 45 12.67 -3.31 7.38
C GLN A 45 11.23 -2.86 7.63
N ALA A 46 11.02 -1.59 7.99
CA ALA A 46 9.68 -1.01 8.14
C ALA A 46 8.93 -0.95 6.80
N VAL A 47 9.62 -0.61 5.70
CA VAL A 47 9.08 -0.66 4.34
C VAL A 47 8.60 -2.06 3.97
N VAL A 48 9.41 -3.10 4.25
CA VAL A 48 9.01 -4.51 4.00
C VAL A 48 7.80 -4.89 4.83
N THR A 49 7.77 -4.50 6.11
CA THR A 49 6.64 -4.77 7.00
C THR A 49 5.35 -4.09 6.53
N LEU A 50 5.45 -2.86 6.02
CA LEU A 50 4.32 -2.15 5.42
C LEU A 50 3.82 -2.88 4.17
N PHE A 51 4.73 -3.29 3.29
CA PHE A 51 4.39 -4.07 2.10
C PHE A 51 3.63 -5.36 2.45
N ASP A 52 4.14 -6.14 3.42
CA ASP A 52 3.48 -7.37 3.85
C ASP A 52 2.10 -7.10 4.47
N THR A 53 1.96 -6.01 5.22
CA THR A 53 0.66 -5.62 5.79
C THR A 53 -0.36 -5.33 4.69
N ILE A 54 0.05 -4.60 3.64
CA ILE A 54 -0.79 -4.31 2.48
C ILE A 54 -1.13 -5.59 1.74
N ARG A 55 -0.15 -6.48 1.52
CA ARG A 55 -0.35 -7.78 0.86
C ARG A 55 -1.33 -8.66 1.61
N PHE A 56 -1.17 -8.84 2.92
CA PHE A 56 -2.07 -9.67 3.72
C PHE A 56 -3.49 -9.09 3.76
N ALA A 57 -3.63 -7.78 3.92
CA ALA A 57 -4.94 -7.13 3.86
C ALA A 57 -5.61 -7.33 2.49
N ALA A 58 -4.83 -7.25 1.41
CA ALA A 58 -5.31 -7.51 0.06
C ALA A 58 -5.74 -8.97 -0.14
N GLU A 59 -4.95 -9.94 0.36
CA GLU A 59 -5.28 -11.37 0.31
C GLU A 59 -6.54 -11.71 1.11
N ASP A 60 -6.71 -11.14 2.30
CA ASP A 60 -7.90 -11.35 3.12
C ASP A 60 -9.13 -10.73 2.45
N ALA A 61 -8.99 -9.54 1.86
CA ALA A 61 -10.08 -8.90 1.13
C ALA A 61 -10.46 -9.69 -0.14
N ALA A 62 -9.48 -10.28 -0.82
CA ALA A 62 -9.71 -11.19 -1.94
C ALA A 62 -10.46 -12.46 -1.50
N LYS A 63 -10.04 -13.11 -0.40
CA LYS A 63 -10.71 -14.32 0.14
C LYS A 63 -12.13 -14.06 0.64
N ALA A 64 -12.39 -12.86 1.17
CA ALA A 64 -13.72 -12.49 1.65
C ALA A 64 -14.71 -12.22 0.52
N THR A 65 -14.23 -12.05 -0.72
CA THR A 65 -15.08 -11.86 -1.89
C THR A 65 -15.59 -13.23 -2.34
N ASP A 66 -16.90 -13.39 -2.45
CA ASP A 66 -17.51 -14.61 -3.00
C ASP A 66 -17.07 -14.77 -4.46
N LEU A 67 -16.35 -15.86 -4.75
CA LEU A 67 -15.64 -16.05 -6.02
C LEU A 67 -16.47 -16.83 -7.05
N ASP A 68 -17.56 -17.46 -6.63
CA ASP A 68 -18.29 -18.43 -7.46
C ASP A 68 -18.99 -17.77 -8.67
N ASP A 69 -19.26 -16.46 -8.61
CA ASP A 69 -19.95 -15.68 -9.66
C ASP A 69 -19.14 -14.45 -10.14
N LEU A 70 -17.82 -14.39 -9.93
CA LEU A 70 -17.01 -13.22 -10.31
C LEU A 70 -16.67 -13.21 -11.80
N GLU A 71 -17.09 -12.19 -12.56
CA GLU A 71 -16.62 -11.97 -13.93
C GLU A 71 -15.41 -11.02 -13.98
N ALA A 72 -14.60 -11.11 -15.04
CA ALA A 72 -13.44 -10.23 -15.22
C ALA A 72 -13.82 -8.72 -15.24
N THR A 73 -15.04 -8.40 -15.65
CA THR A 73 -15.56 -7.02 -15.68
C THR A 73 -15.79 -6.48 -14.26
N ASP A 74 -16.17 -7.35 -13.32
CA ASP A 74 -16.51 -6.99 -11.95
C ASP A 74 -15.29 -6.51 -11.16
N LEU A 75 -14.08 -6.94 -11.54
CA LEU A 75 -12.81 -6.49 -10.96
C LEU A 75 -12.65 -4.97 -10.92
N ASN A 76 -13.23 -4.24 -11.89
CA ASN A 76 -13.18 -2.77 -11.93
C ASN A 76 -14.08 -2.11 -10.88
N GLY A 77 -15.14 -2.81 -10.43
CA GLY A 77 -16.12 -2.33 -9.46
C GLY A 77 -15.81 -2.68 -8.01
N LEU A 78 -14.88 -3.61 -7.75
CA LEU A 78 -14.60 -4.11 -6.41
C LEU A 78 -14.08 -3.02 -5.47
N SER A 79 -14.76 -2.84 -4.35
CA SER A 79 -14.36 -1.96 -3.26
C SER A 79 -13.86 -2.80 -2.09
N PHE A 80 -12.57 -2.65 -1.76
CA PHE A 80 -11.99 -3.33 -0.59
C PHE A 80 -11.91 -2.32 0.55
N PRO A 81 -12.62 -2.54 1.67
CA PRO A 81 -12.46 -1.67 2.82
C PRO A 81 -11.01 -1.77 3.32
N PRO A 82 -10.35 -0.64 3.64
CA PRO A 82 -9.01 -0.69 4.17
C PRO A 82 -9.01 -1.43 5.51
N PRO A 83 -7.96 -2.23 5.82
CA PRO A 83 -7.82 -2.86 7.13
C PRO A 83 -7.91 -1.81 8.24
N ALA A 84 -8.49 -2.17 9.39
CA ALA A 84 -8.85 -1.24 10.48
C ALA A 84 -7.70 -0.30 10.93
N ARG A 85 -6.43 -0.74 10.79
CA ARG A 85 -5.23 0.09 11.05
C ARG A 85 -5.03 1.24 10.07
N LEU A 86 -5.49 1.11 8.82
CA LEU A 86 -5.45 2.15 7.79
C LEU A 86 -6.71 3.03 7.81
N ALA A 87 -7.84 2.48 8.26
CA ALA A 87 -9.12 3.19 8.37
C ALA A 87 -9.14 4.31 9.42
N ALA A 88 -8.28 4.24 10.45
CA ALA A 88 -8.25 5.23 11.54
C ALA A 88 -7.91 6.67 11.09
N ASN A 89 -7.37 6.85 9.87
CA ASN A 89 -7.00 8.16 9.31
C ASN A 89 -7.81 8.51 8.02
N ALA A 90 -8.94 7.85 7.78
CA ALA A 90 -9.66 7.86 6.50
C ALA A 90 -10.80 8.90 6.38
N ASN A 91 -10.48 10.19 6.53
CA ASN A 91 -11.37 11.26 6.06
C ASN A 91 -10.79 11.85 4.76
N GLY A 92 -11.17 11.35 3.58
CA GLY A 92 -10.74 11.87 2.28
C GLY A 92 -10.82 10.85 1.13
N PRO A 93 -10.51 11.25 -0.13
CA PRO A 93 -10.39 10.32 -1.26
C PRO A 93 -9.33 9.25 -0.97
N LEU A 94 -9.47 8.06 -1.61
CA LEU A 94 -8.65 6.86 -1.37
C LEU A 94 -7.15 7.22 -1.24
N LYS A 95 -6.59 7.02 -0.05
CA LYS A 95 -5.18 7.32 0.23
C LYS A 95 -4.27 6.33 -0.52
N GLY A 96 -3.04 6.72 -0.81
CA GLY A 96 -2.10 5.86 -1.56
C GLY A 96 -1.99 4.40 -1.09
N PRO A 97 -1.92 4.13 0.23
CA PRO A 97 -1.82 2.75 0.72
C PRO A 97 -3.06 1.93 0.40
N GLU A 98 -4.23 2.55 0.43
CA GLU A 98 -5.50 1.94 0.07
C GLU A 98 -5.58 1.65 -1.43
N ARG A 99 -5.07 2.55 -2.28
CA ARG A 99 -4.90 2.29 -3.71
C ARG A 99 -3.98 1.11 -3.98
N THR A 100 -2.90 0.98 -3.20
CA THR A 100 -1.95 -0.14 -3.31
C THR A 100 -2.60 -1.44 -2.87
N ALA A 101 -3.28 -1.45 -1.73
CA ALA A 101 -4.00 -2.61 -1.21
C ALA A 101 -5.06 -3.09 -2.22
N ARG A 102 -5.84 -2.15 -2.78
CA ARG A 102 -6.83 -2.45 -3.81
C ARG A 102 -6.19 -3.02 -5.07
N ALA A 103 -5.10 -2.42 -5.56
CA ALA A 103 -4.38 -2.94 -6.73
C ALA A 103 -3.86 -4.37 -6.48
N MET A 104 -3.31 -4.65 -5.29
CA MET A 104 -2.86 -5.99 -4.92
C MET A 104 -4.02 -6.98 -4.78
N ALA A 105 -5.16 -6.55 -4.21
CA ALA A 105 -6.33 -7.41 -4.03
C ALA A 105 -6.93 -7.79 -5.38
N VAL A 106 -7.14 -6.81 -6.26
CA VAL A 106 -7.61 -7.04 -7.64
C VAL A 106 -6.64 -7.94 -8.40
N ALA A 107 -5.33 -7.70 -8.32
CA ALA A 107 -4.34 -8.55 -8.99
C ALA A 107 -4.33 -9.99 -8.44
N SER A 108 -4.59 -10.16 -7.13
CA SER A 108 -4.70 -11.47 -6.51
C SER A 108 -5.96 -12.21 -6.95
N LEU A 109 -7.11 -11.52 -7.03
CA LEU A 109 -8.36 -12.08 -7.56
C LEU A 109 -8.26 -12.42 -9.05
N ALA A 110 -7.61 -11.56 -9.83
CA ALA A 110 -7.45 -11.78 -11.26
C ALA A 110 -6.70 -13.07 -11.60
N ARG A 111 -5.86 -13.59 -10.67
CA ARG A 111 -5.19 -14.89 -10.84
C ARG A 111 -6.14 -16.08 -10.89
N VAL A 112 -7.38 -15.95 -10.38
CA VAL A 112 -8.39 -17.03 -10.51
C VAL A 112 -8.78 -17.25 -11.97
N PHE A 113 -8.56 -16.27 -12.85
CA PHE A 113 -8.88 -16.35 -14.28
C PHE A 113 -7.70 -16.84 -15.16
N VAL A 114 -6.55 -17.21 -14.57
CA VAL A 114 -5.34 -17.64 -15.28
C VAL A 114 -4.97 -19.06 -14.85
#